data_AF-F8DK22-F1
#
_entry.id   AF-F8DK22-F1
#
_cell.length_a   1.000
_cell.length_b   1.000
_cell.length_c   1.000
_cell.angle_alpha   90.00
_cell.angle_beta   90.00
_cell.angle_gamma   90.00
#
_symmetry.space_group_name_H-M   'P 1'
#
loop_
_entity.id
_entity.type
_entity.pdbx_description
1 polymer ?
#
loop_
_entity_poly.entity_id
_entity_poly.type
_entity_poly.pdbx_seq_one_letter_code
_entity_poly.pdbx_strand_id
1 'polypeptide(L)'
;MKKTFFQTTYNLNANLIVLALFSFLFRIGINLLIQMLETTKLSGMQGLFTTILDKLTALEHYIQVLSFCLILVPALLVIIELVQRFLKDSLWNYFKSIYQTSRMRQFLKQDEQSEPMNTIENQTVTRINPILKSFNHSVLGCTVDVRKETVTVLLAIPRTQQAQKLLKEMEDDIKEEISSSNPNYYFSSPYRKGNKLWFTGTKR
;
A
#
# COMPACT_ATOMS: atom_id res chain seq x y z
N MET A 1 -22.55 2.07 -6.64
CA MET A 1 -21.45 1.11 -6.37
C MET A 1 -20.97 1.15 -4.92
N LYS A 2 -20.66 -0.01 -4.34
CA LYS A 2 -20.04 -0.19 -3.01
C LYS A 2 -18.67 -0.87 -3.21
N LYS A 3 -17.70 -0.58 -2.35
CA LYS A 3 -16.41 -1.29 -2.36
C LYS A 3 -16.61 -2.78 -2.12
N THR A 4 -15.85 -3.61 -2.81
CA THR A 4 -15.75 -5.03 -2.47
C THR A 4 -14.92 -5.22 -1.19
N PHE A 5 -14.96 -6.43 -0.61
CA PHE A 5 -14.17 -6.74 0.57
C PHE A 5 -12.67 -6.58 0.28
N PHE A 6 -12.18 -7.20 -0.82
CA PHE A 6 -10.84 -6.97 -1.36
C PHE A 6 -10.43 -5.49 -1.43
N GLN A 7 -11.24 -4.64 -2.09
CA GLN A 7 -10.94 -3.20 -2.24
C GLN A 7 -10.91 -2.43 -0.91
N THR A 8 -11.55 -2.97 0.13
CA THR A 8 -11.59 -2.38 1.46
C THR A 8 -10.36 -2.79 2.27
N THR A 9 -9.97 -4.06 2.17
CA THR A 9 -8.89 -4.64 2.99
C THR A 9 -7.51 -4.55 2.36
N TYR A 10 -7.38 -4.42 1.03
CA TYR A 10 -6.09 -4.46 0.34
C TYR A 10 -5.05 -3.47 0.90
N ASN A 11 -5.40 -2.18 0.98
CA ASN A 11 -4.49 -1.16 1.50
C ASN A 11 -4.22 -1.31 2.99
N LEU A 12 -5.22 -1.72 3.76
CA LEU A 12 -5.06 -1.99 5.18
C LEU A 12 -4.06 -3.13 5.39
N ASN A 13 -4.23 -4.25 4.68
CA ASN A 13 -3.34 -5.40 4.74
C ASN A 13 -1.91 -5.02 4.32
N ALA A 14 -1.75 -4.32 3.20
CA ALA A 14 -0.44 -3.86 2.74
C ALA A 14 0.27 -3.00 3.79
N ASN A 15 -0.43 -2.02 4.38
CA ASN A 15 0.14 -1.16 5.42
C ASN A 15 0.48 -1.93 6.70
N LEU A 16 -0.38 -2.86 7.14
CA LEU A 16 -0.11 -3.69 8.32
C LEU A 16 1.09 -4.61 8.11
N ILE A 17 1.23 -5.20 6.92
CA ILE A 17 2.38 -6.03 6.57
C ILE A 17 3.67 -5.19 6.57
N VAL A 18 3.65 -3.99 5.98
CA VAL A 18 4.81 -3.08 6.00
C VAL A 18 5.18 -2.69 7.43
N LEU A 19 4.19 -2.35 8.26
CA LEU A 19 4.41 -2.01 9.67
C LEU A 19 4.95 -3.22 10.47
N ALA A 20 4.45 -4.42 10.19
CA ALA A 20 4.94 -5.65 10.78
C ALA A 20 6.42 -5.89 10.41
N LEU A 21 6.80 -5.68 9.15
CA LEU A 21 8.20 -5.77 8.70
C LEU A 21 9.09 -4.76 9.42
N PHE A 22 8.66 -3.50 9.55
CA PHE A 22 9.40 -2.50 10.32
C PHE A 22 9.55 -2.88 11.79
N SER A 23 8.48 -3.38 12.44
CA SER A 23 8.53 -3.84 13.83
C SER A 23 9.50 -5.01 14.01
N PHE A 24 9.56 -5.92 13.03
CA PHE A 24 10.46 -7.06 13.05
C PHE A 24 11.92 -6.64 12.91
N LEU A 25 12.21 -5.73 11.98
CA LEU A 25 13.56 -5.15 11.83
C LEU A 25 13.99 -4.38 13.08
N PHE A 26 13.07 -3.64 13.69
CA PHE A 26 13.33 -2.90 14.92
C PHE A 26 13.65 -3.84 16.09
N ARG A 27 12.93 -4.96 16.21
CA ARG A 27 13.23 -6.02 17.19
C ARG A 27 14.65 -6.56 17.03
N ILE A 28 15.06 -6.85 15.79
CA ILE A 28 16.43 -7.31 15.50
C ILE A 28 17.46 -6.28 15.97
N GLY A 29 17.23 -4.99 15.67
CA GLY A 29 18.11 -3.91 16.13
C GLY A 29 18.25 -3.85 17.66
N ILE A 30 17.14 -4.01 18.39
CA ILE A 30 17.16 -4.05 19.86
C ILE A 30 17.89 -5.30 20.38
N ASN A 31 17.66 -6.47 19.78
CA ASN A 31 18.35 -7.69 20.19
C ASN A 31 19.88 -7.56 20.00
N LEU A 32 20.31 -7.00 18.87
CA LEU A 32 21.73 -6.69 18.63
C LEU A 32 22.28 -5.70 19.67
N LEU A 33 21.51 -4.67 20.03
CA LEU A 33 21.90 -3.73 21.08
C LEU A 33 22.05 -4.42 22.45
N ILE A 34 21.13 -5.31 22.82
CA ILE A 34 21.20 -6.11 24.06
C ILE A 34 22.50 -6.93 24.08
N GLN A 35 22.80 -7.67 22.99
CA GLN A 35 24.02 -8.48 22.88
C GLN A 35 25.30 -7.62 23.00
N MET A 36 25.31 -6.43 22.40
CA MET A 36 26.44 -5.51 22.51
C MET A 36 26.63 -5.01 23.95
N LEU A 37 25.56 -4.70 24.68
CA LEU A 37 25.64 -4.29 26.08
C LEU A 37 26.06 -5.44 27.01
N GLU A 38 25.62 -6.67 26.74
CA GLU A 38 26.01 -7.84 27.52
C GLU A 38 27.48 -8.20 27.38
N THR A 39 28.08 -7.94 26.21
CA THR A 39 29.48 -8.25 25.91
C THR A 39 30.45 -7.17 26.42
N THR A 40 30.03 -5.91 26.51
CA THR A 40 30.88 -4.76 26.90
C THR A 40 31.05 -4.55 28.41
N LYS A 41 30.80 -5.58 29.25
CA LYS A 41 30.79 -5.51 30.72
C LYS A 41 31.89 -4.59 31.30
N LEU A 42 31.52 -3.35 31.62
CA LEU A 42 32.43 -2.37 32.20
C LEU A 42 32.46 -2.55 33.72
N SER A 43 33.61 -2.90 34.27
CA SER A 43 33.83 -3.03 35.71
C SER A 43 33.55 -1.70 36.41
N GLY A 44 32.46 -1.61 37.19
CA GLY A 44 32.12 -0.43 38.01
C GLY A 44 30.68 0.09 37.87
N MET A 45 29.92 -0.30 36.84
CA MET A 45 28.55 0.21 36.58
C MET A 45 27.46 -0.88 36.54
N GLN A 46 27.67 -2.02 37.20
CA GLN A 46 26.81 -3.21 37.10
C GLN A 46 25.31 -2.96 37.39
N GLY A 47 24.97 -2.11 38.36
CA GLY A 47 23.56 -1.82 38.71
C GLY A 47 22.80 -1.01 37.64
N LEU A 48 23.48 -0.08 36.96
CA LEU A 48 22.87 0.71 35.89
C LEU A 48 22.71 -0.12 34.61
N PHE A 49 23.74 -0.91 34.25
CA PHE A 49 23.69 -1.78 33.08
C PHE A 49 22.61 -2.85 33.18
N THR A 50 22.45 -3.48 34.35
CA THR A 50 21.39 -4.48 34.59
C THR A 50 20.00 -3.85 34.44
N THR A 51 19.77 -2.68 35.03
CA THR A 51 18.49 -1.97 34.88
C THR A 51 18.19 -1.61 33.42
N ILE A 52 19.20 -1.17 32.66
CA ILE A 52 19.06 -0.86 31.23
C ILE A 52 18.73 -2.13 30.43
N LEU A 53 19.44 -3.24 30.67
CA LEU A 53 19.19 -4.53 30.02
C LEU A 53 17.78 -5.05 30.32
N ASP A 54 17.32 -4.96 31.57
CA ASP A 54 15.96 -5.38 31.95
C ASP A 54 14.89 -4.56 31.24
N LYS A 55 15.10 -3.24 31.10
CA LYS A 55 14.17 -2.38 30.34
C LYS A 55 14.20 -2.69 28.85
N LEU A 56 15.38 -2.97 28.30
CA LEU A 56 15.57 -3.22 26.88
C LEU A 56 15.03 -4.59 26.45
N THR A 57 15.20 -5.61 27.29
CA THR A 57 14.60 -6.96 27.11
C THR A 57 13.07 -6.90 27.25
N ALA A 58 12.54 -6.15 28.21
CA ALA A 58 11.10 -5.91 28.28
C ALA A 58 10.56 -5.21 27.01
N LEU A 59 11.28 -4.20 26.51
CA LEU A 59 10.94 -3.52 25.25
C LEU A 59 10.96 -4.49 24.06
N GLU A 60 11.98 -5.34 23.95
CA GLU A 60 12.06 -6.37 22.91
C GLU A 60 10.82 -7.28 22.94
N HIS A 61 10.44 -7.74 24.13
CA HIS A 61 9.26 -8.59 24.32
C HIS A 61 7.97 -7.90 23.86
N TYR A 62 7.75 -6.64 24.24
CA TYR A 62 6.57 -5.89 23.80
C TYR A 62 6.53 -5.70 22.28
N ILE A 63 7.68 -5.44 21.64
CA ILE A 63 7.77 -5.31 20.18
C ILE A 63 7.48 -6.65 19.50
N GLN A 64 7.94 -7.76 20.07
CA GLN A 64 7.63 -9.09 19.55
C GLN A 64 6.12 -9.37 19.57
N VAL A 65 5.44 -9.10 20.70
CA VAL A 65 3.99 -9.27 20.83
C VAL A 65 3.26 -8.36 19.83
N LEU A 66 3.66 -7.10 19.72
CA LEU A 66 3.09 -6.16 18.75
C LEU A 66 3.25 -6.66 17.30
N SER A 67 4.45 -7.12 16.93
CA SER A 67 4.74 -7.67 15.60
C SER A 67 3.83 -8.85 15.27
N PHE A 68 3.63 -9.77 16.23
CA PHE A 68 2.72 -10.89 16.08
C PHE A 68 1.27 -10.44 15.85
N CYS A 69 0.76 -9.49 16.65
CA CYS A 69 -0.58 -8.94 16.47
C CYS A 69 -0.77 -8.27 15.10
N LEU A 70 0.23 -7.54 14.62
CA LEU A 70 0.21 -6.88 13.32
C LEU A 70 0.14 -7.85 12.14
N ILE A 71 0.64 -9.09 12.30
CA ILE A 71 0.56 -10.16 11.29
C ILE A 71 -0.77 -10.92 11.39
N LEU A 72 -1.30 -11.11 12.61
CA LEU A 72 -2.52 -11.85 12.84
C LEU A 72 -3.74 -11.22 12.15
N VAL A 73 -3.88 -9.89 12.25
CA VAL A 73 -5.01 -9.15 11.63
C VAL A 73 -5.07 -9.33 10.10
N PRO A 74 -4.02 -9.03 9.31
CA PRO A 74 -4.06 -9.24 7.87
C PRO A 74 -4.20 -10.72 7.51
N ALA A 75 -3.63 -11.66 8.27
CA ALA A 75 -3.83 -13.09 8.04
C ALA A 75 -5.30 -13.48 8.10
N LEU A 76 -6.04 -13.03 9.14
CA LEU A 76 -7.48 -13.27 9.26
C LEU A 76 -8.26 -12.65 8.10
N LEU A 77 -7.95 -11.40 7.72
CA LEU A 77 -8.62 -10.73 6.61
C LEU A 77 -8.39 -11.44 5.27
N VAL A 78 -7.17 -11.94 5.03
CA VAL A 78 -6.84 -12.73 3.83
C VAL A 78 -7.59 -14.06 3.84
N ILE A 79 -7.63 -14.76 4.97
CA ILE A 79 -8.38 -16.02 5.10
C ILE A 79 -9.87 -15.80 4.78
N ILE A 80 -10.49 -14.73 5.30
CA ILE A 80 -11.89 -14.40 5.01
C ILE A 80 -12.10 -14.19 3.52
N GLU A 81 -11.24 -13.42 2.84
CA GLU A 81 -11.34 -13.17 1.40
C GLU A 81 -11.13 -14.46 0.58
N LEU A 82 -10.18 -15.30 0.97
CA LEU A 82 -9.92 -16.58 0.30
C LEU A 82 -11.10 -17.55 0.45
N VAL A 83 -11.71 -17.65 1.64
CA VAL A 83 -12.92 -18.45 1.87
C VAL A 83 -14.07 -17.93 1.02
N GLN A 84 -14.29 -16.61 0.97
CA GLN A 84 -15.32 -16.02 0.12
C GLN A 84 -15.11 -16.33 -1.37
N ARG A 85 -13.85 -16.32 -1.83
CA ARG A 85 -13.51 -16.65 -3.21
C ARG A 85 -13.59 -18.14 -3.49
N PHE A 86 -13.24 -19.00 -2.56
CA PHE A 86 -13.41 -20.43 -2.72
C PHE A 86 -14.89 -20.81 -2.93
N LEU A 87 -15.80 -20.14 -2.19
CA LEU A 87 -17.24 -20.42 -2.26
C LEU A 87 -17.94 -19.82 -3.48
N LYS A 88 -17.47 -18.70 -4.02
CA LYS A 88 -18.21 -17.88 -5.01
C LYS A 88 -17.42 -17.53 -6.27
N ASP A 89 -16.12 -17.84 -6.32
CA ASP A 89 -15.18 -17.37 -7.35
C ASP A 89 -14.03 -18.39 -7.50
N SER A 90 -12.85 -17.96 -7.95
CA SER A 90 -11.60 -18.72 -7.96
C SER A 90 -10.57 -18.09 -7.03
N LEU A 91 -9.79 -18.93 -6.33
CA LEU A 91 -8.63 -18.48 -5.56
C LEU A 91 -7.58 -17.79 -6.45
N TRP A 92 -7.46 -18.20 -7.72
CA TRP A 92 -6.55 -17.56 -8.67
C TRP A 92 -6.90 -16.10 -8.92
N ASN A 93 -8.18 -15.76 -8.88
CA ASN A 93 -8.65 -14.39 -9.06
C ASN A 93 -8.19 -13.48 -7.92
N TYR A 94 -7.91 -14.00 -6.72
CA TYR A 94 -7.30 -13.22 -5.63
C TYR A 94 -5.91 -12.73 -6.03
N PHE A 95 -5.04 -13.65 -6.44
CA PHE A 95 -3.68 -13.32 -6.88
C PHE A 95 -3.69 -12.43 -8.12
N LYS A 96 -4.61 -12.68 -9.06
CA LYS A 96 -4.82 -11.81 -10.22
C LYS A 96 -5.23 -10.39 -9.82
N SER A 97 -6.08 -10.24 -8.80
CA SER A 97 -6.49 -8.93 -8.25
C SER A 97 -5.32 -8.19 -7.62
N ILE A 98 -4.46 -8.88 -6.86
CA ILE A 98 -3.22 -8.30 -6.31
C ILE A 98 -2.31 -7.83 -7.45
N TYR A 99 -2.02 -8.71 -8.41
CA TYR A 99 -1.13 -8.41 -9.53
C TYR A 99 -1.63 -7.22 -10.36
N GLN A 100 -2.90 -7.23 -10.76
CA GLN A 100 -3.48 -6.13 -11.54
C GLN A 100 -3.57 -4.83 -10.73
N THR A 101 -3.79 -4.90 -9.42
CA THR A 101 -3.73 -3.70 -8.57
C THR A 101 -2.34 -3.07 -8.61
N SER A 102 -1.28 -3.87 -8.45
CA SER A 102 0.10 -3.37 -8.51
C SER A 102 0.45 -2.83 -9.89
N ARG A 103 0.11 -3.54 -10.97
CA ARG A 103 0.35 -3.09 -12.35
C ARG A 103 -0.38 -1.79 -12.67
N MET A 104 -1.66 -1.68 -12.29
CA MET A 104 -2.44 -0.45 -12.50
C MET A 104 -1.85 0.74 -11.74
N ARG A 105 -1.35 0.54 -10.52
CA ARG A 105 -0.67 1.60 -9.78
C ARG A 105 0.62 2.05 -10.45
N GLN A 106 1.37 1.12 -11.02
CA GLN A 106 2.59 1.45 -11.77
C GLN A 106 2.25 2.25 -13.02
N PHE A 107 1.25 1.81 -13.79
CA PHE A 107 0.76 2.52 -14.98
C PHE A 107 0.29 3.95 -14.66
N LEU A 108 -0.47 4.12 -13.58
CA LEU A 108 -0.99 5.43 -13.18
C LEU A 108 0.10 6.36 -12.65
N LYS A 109 1.19 5.84 -12.08
CA LYS A 109 2.19 6.68 -11.41
C LYS A 109 2.83 7.64 -12.42
N GLN A 110 2.80 8.93 -12.12
CA GLN A 110 3.41 9.98 -12.93
C GLN A 110 4.84 10.23 -12.47
N ASP A 111 5.76 10.41 -13.42
CA ASP A 111 7.15 10.73 -13.13
C ASP A 111 7.25 12.12 -12.50
N GLU A 112 7.80 12.16 -11.28
CA GLU A 112 8.07 13.40 -10.56
C GLU A 112 9.38 14.01 -11.08
N GLN A 113 9.38 14.50 -12.32
CA GLN A 113 10.50 15.31 -12.79
C GLN A 113 10.54 16.61 -11.98
N SER A 114 11.57 16.77 -11.16
CA SER A 114 11.88 18.03 -10.50
C SER A 114 12.65 18.91 -11.48
N GLU A 115 12.03 19.98 -11.97
CA GLU A 115 12.76 20.99 -12.74
C GLU A 115 13.79 21.66 -11.82
N PRO A 116 15.09 21.71 -12.19
CA PRO A 116 16.08 22.44 -11.43
C PRO A 116 15.83 23.95 -11.61
N MET A 117 15.40 24.62 -10.55
CA MET A 117 15.30 26.08 -10.55
C MET A 117 16.58 26.66 -9.95
N ASN A 118 17.29 27.46 -10.74
CA ASN A 118 18.45 28.20 -10.26
C ASN A 118 17.96 29.36 -9.37
N THR A 119 18.02 29.19 -8.06
CA THR A 119 17.85 30.29 -7.10
C THR A 119 19.13 31.14 -7.06
N ILE A 120 18.99 32.45 -6.75
CA ILE A 120 20.08 33.47 -6.74
C ILE A 120 21.29 33.05 -5.86
N GLU A 121 21.12 32.06 -4.97
CA GLU A 121 22.15 31.55 -4.05
C GLU A 121 22.76 30.18 -4.42
N ASN A 122 22.71 29.72 -5.68
CA ASN A 122 23.28 28.42 -6.11
C ASN A 122 22.76 27.20 -5.32
N GLN A 123 21.59 27.32 -4.68
CA GLN A 123 20.88 26.17 -4.10
C GLN A 123 19.94 25.61 -5.16
N THR A 124 20.24 24.41 -5.67
CA THR A 124 19.34 23.62 -6.50
C THR A 124 18.21 23.06 -5.62
N VAL A 125 17.12 23.81 -5.50
CA VAL A 125 15.91 23.31 -4.82
C VAL A 125 15.12 22.50 -5.84
N THR A 126 15.07 21.18 -5.66
CA THR A 126 14.18 20.29 -6.42
C THR A 126 12.74 20.54 -6.00
N ARG A 127 12.03 21.40 -6.73
CA ARG A 127 10.61 21.65 -6.46
C ARG A 127 9.78 20.50 -7.03
N ILE A 128 9.36 19.59 -6.16
CA ILE A 128 8.40 18.54 -6.54
C ILE A 128 7.10 19.22 -6.99
N ASN A 129 6.60 18.86 -8.17
CA ASN A 129 5.35 19.39 -8.68
C ASN A 129 4.19 18.96 -7.75
N PRO A 130 3.51 19.90 -7.07
CA PRO A 130 2.46 19.59 -6.11
C PRO A 130 1.25 18.89 -6.76
N ILE A 131 1.03 19.09 -8.06
CA ILE A 131 -0.02 18.43 -8.83
C ILE A 131 0.28 16.94 -8.93
N LEU A 132 1.50 16.60 -9.37
CA LEU A 132 1.94 15.21 -9.52
C LEU A 132 1.99 14.49 -8.17
N LYS A 133 2.47 15.16 -7.13
CA LYS A 133 2.44 14.62 -5.75
C LYS A 133 1.02 14.29 -5.28
N SER A 134 0.07 15.21 -5.49
CA SER A 134 -1.35 15.00 -5.16
C SER A 134 -1.97 13.86 -5.96
N PHE A 135 -1.64 13.77 -7.25
CA PHE A 135 -2.08 12.71 -8.14
C PHE A 135 -1.52 11.34 -7.71
N ASN A 136 -0.21 11.21 -7.57
CA ASN A 136 0.49 9.98 -7.15
C ASN A 136 0.02 9.48 -5.77
N HIS A 137 -0.28 10.38 -4.84
CA HIS A 137 -0.87 9.99 -3.56
C HIS A 137 -2.25 9.33 -3.74
N SER A 138 -3.04 9.78 -4.71
CA SER A 138 -4.36 9.24 -5.01
C SER A 138 -4.30 7.88 -5.72
N VAL A 139 -3.22 7.62 -6.48
CA VAL A 139 -2.93 6.31 -7.10
C VAL A 139 -2.82 5.19 -6.06
N LEU A 140 -2.36 5.49 -4.82
CA LEU A 140 -2.35 4.51 -3.72
C LEU A 140 -3.76 4.01 -3.35
N GLY A 141 -4.81 4.77 -3.67
CA GLY A 141 -6.20 4.36 -3.51
C GLY A 141 -6.70 3.44 -4.63
N CYS A 142 -5.91 3.21 -5.69
CA CYS A 142 -6.30 2.37 -6.81
C CYS A 142 -6.31 0.88 -6.43
N THR A 143 -7.39 0.17 -6.76
CA THR A 143 -7.52 -1.28 -6.54
C THR A 143 -8.29 -1.92 -7.69
N VAL A 144 -7.87 -3.11 -8.09
CA VAL A 144 -8.52 -3.91 -9.15
C VAL A 144 -8.99 -5.21 -8.52
N ASP A 145 -10.30 -5.41 -8.45
CA ASP A 145 -10.92 -6.67 -8.01
C ASP A 145 -11.38 -7.46 -9.23
N VAL A 146 -10.66 -8.53 -9.55
CA VAL A 146 -11.02 -9.47 -10.60
C VAL A 146 -11.86 -10.58 -9.98
N ARG A 147 -13.03 -10.83 -10.54
CA ARG A 147 -13.91 -11.96 -10.21
C ARG A 147 -14.34 -12.65 -11.49
N LYS A 148 -14.86 -13.87 -11.38
CA LYS A 148 -15.27 -14.70 -12.53
C LYS A 148 -16.14 -13.98 -13.57
N GLU A 149 -17.13 -13.20 -13.11
CA GLU A 149 -18.10 -12.54 -13.99
C GLU A 149 -17.85 -11.04 -14.16
N THR A 150 -17.07 -10.44 -13.27
CA THR A 150 -16.88 -8.99 -13.22
C THR A 150 -15.46 -8.60 -12.83
N VAL A 151 -14.92 -7.57 -13.48
CA VAL A 151 -13.71 -6.87 -13.04
C VAL A 151 -14.12 -5.48 -12.56
N THR A 152 -13.80 -5.13 -11.32
CA THR A 152 -14.09 -3.78 -10.79
C THR A 152 -12.80 -3.07 -10.44
N VAL A 153 -12.51 -1.99 -11.17
CA VAL A 153 -11.40 -1.10 -10.89
C VAL A 153 -11.94 0.09 -10.10
N LEU A 154 -11.30 0.42 -9.01
CA LEU A 154 -11.62 1.55 -8.15
C LEU A 154 -10.41 2.48 -8.11
N LEU A 155 -10.62 3.77 -8.40
CA LEU A 155 -9.62 4.82 -8.24
C LEU A 155 -10.09 5.84 -7.21
N ALA A 156 -9.15 6.42 -6.46
CA ALA A 156 -9.42 7.58 -5.64
C ALA A 156 -9.26 8.86 -6.47
N ILE A 157 -10.19 9.78 -6.32
CA ILE A 157 -10.17 11.06 -7.02
C ILE A 157 -9.21 12.02 -6.29
N PRO A 158 -8.25 12.64 -6.98
CA PRO A 158 -7.34 13.59 -6.37
C PRO A 158 -8.05 14.77 -5.71
N ARG A 159 -7.44 15.31 -4.64
CA ARG A 159 -8.05 16.40 -3.86
C ARG A 159 -8.01 17.73 -4.62
N THR A 160 -6.97 17.97 -5.40
CA THR A 160 -6.76 19.24 -6.12
C THR A 160 -7.41 19.21 -7.51
N GLN A 161 -7.99 20.33 -7.95
CA GLN A 161 -8.65 20.44 -9.25
C GLN A 161 -7.71 20.10 -10.42
N GLN A 162 -6.46 20.57 -10.35
CA GLN A 162 -5.45 20.29 -11.37
C GLN A 162 -5.15 18.79 -11.50
N ALA A 163 -5.04 18.06 -10.38
CA ALA A 163 -4.83 16.62 -10.40
C ALA A 163 -6.11 15.86 -10.82
N GLN A 164 -7.31 16.39 -10.54
CA GLN A 164 -8.55 15.84 -11.10
C GLN A 164 -8.65 16.01 -12.61
N LYS A 165 -8.15 17.15 -13.14
CA LYS A 165 -8.08 17.38 -14.59
C LYS A 165 -7.16 16.35 -15.25
N LEU A 166 -5.99 16.12 -14.67
CA LEU A 166 -5.07 15.06 -15.12
C LEU A 166 -5.72 13.67 -15.09
N LEU A 167 -6.43 13.32 -14.00
CA LEU A 167 -7.15 12.05 -13.93
C LEU A 167 -8.16 11.91 -15.07
N LYS A 168 -8.90 12.99 -15.37
CA LYS A 168 -9.91 13.01 -16.43
C LYS A 168 -9.29 12.84 -17.81
N GLU A 169 -8.14 13.47 -18.07
CA GLU A 169 -7.39 13.33 -19.31
C GLU A 169 -6.91 11.89 -19.53
N MET A 170 -6.58 11.17 -18.45
CA MET A 170 -6.14 9.77 -18.50
C MET A 170 -7.28 8.73 -18.52
N GLU A 171 -8.56 9.11 -18.44
CA GLU A 171 -9.66 8.13 -18.30
C GLU A 171 -9.74 7.15 -19.48
N ASP A 172 -9.44 7.62 -20.70
CA ASP A 172 -9.44 6.79 -21.90
C ASP A 172 -8.25 5.81 -21.91
N ASP A 173 -7.05 6.29 -21.57
CA ASP A 173 -5.85 5.44 -21.44
C ASP A 173 -6.03 4.38 -20.34
N ILE A 174 -6.64 4.76 -19.22
CA ILE A 174 -6.99 3.82 -18.13
C ILE A 174 -7.97 2.76 -18.64
N LYS A 175 -8.98 3.16 -19.41
CA LYS A 175 -9.97 2.25 -19.97
C LYS A 175 -9.33 1.28 -20.98
N GLU A 176 -8.37 1.76 -21.76
CA GLU A 176 -7.59 0.92 -22.66
C GLU A 176 -6.73 -0.09 -21.90
N GLU A 177 -5.98 0.35 -20.89
CA GLU A 177 -5.09 -0.52 -20.09
C GLU A 177 -5.86 -1.60 -19.30
N ILE A 178 -7.03 -1.27 -18.73
CA ILE A 178 -7.87 -2.28 -18.05
C ILE A 178 -8.46 -3.28 -19.04
N SER A 179 -8.81 -2.84 -20.26
CA SER A 179 -9.39 -3.68 -21.31
C SER A 179 -8.34 -4.61 -21.92
N SER A 180 -7.13 -4.09 -22.19
CA SER A 180 -6.00 -4.87 -22.70
C SER A 180 -5.58 -5.94 -21.70
N SER A 181 -5.58 -5.61 -20.40
CA SER A 181 -5.25 -6.54 -19.32
C SER A 181 -6.34 -7.59 -19.04
N ASN A 182 -7.56 -7.39 -19.55
CA ASN A 182 -8.72 -8.24 -19.30
C ASN A 182 -9.54 -8.46 -20.59
N PRO A 183 -9.00 -9.18 -21.59
CA PRO A 183 -9.61 -9.31 -22.92
C PRO A 183 -10.99 -9.98 -22.91
N ASN A 184 -11.29 -10.78 -21.89
CA ASN A 184 -12.56 -11.50 -21.74
C ASN A 184 -13.67 -10.67 -21.09
N TYR A 185 -13.50 -9.35 -20.96
CA TYR A 185 -14.47 -8.47 -20.31
C TYR A 185 -14.77 -7.25 -21.21
N TYR A 186 -15.99 -6.70 -21.07
CA TYR A 186 -16.42 -5.43 -21.65
C TYR A 186 -16.52 -4.38 -20.55
N PHE A 187 -15.77 -3.28 -20.68
CA PHE A 187 -15.76 -2.19 -19.70
C PHE A 187 -16.77 -1.10 -20.03
N SER A 188 -17.62 -0.77 -19.06
CA SER A 188 -18.55 0.37 -19.12
C SER A 188 -17.80 1.70 -18.98
N SER A 189 -18.52 2.79 -19.26
CA SER A 189 -18.06 4.14 -18.91
C SER A 189 -17.80 4.27 -17.40
N PRO A 190 -16.86 5.16 -17.00
CA PRO A 190 -16.54 5.35 -15.59
C PRO A 190 -17.74 5.89 -14.81
N TYR A 191 -17.94 5.35 -13.61
CA TYR A 191 -18.98 5.77 -12.68
C TYR A 191 -18.37 6.46 -11.47
N ARG A 192 -18.70 7.73 -11.24
CA ARG A 192 -18.23 8.50 -10.08
C ARG A 192 -19.24 8.45 -8.94
N LYS A 193 -18.75 8.20 -7.71
CA LYS A 193 -19.53 8.38 -6.48
C LYS A 193 -18.65 8.98 -5.38
N GLY A 194 -18.88 10.26 -5.08
CA GLY A 194 -18.08 11.02 -4.12
C GLY A 194 -16.64 11.21 -4.60
N ASN A 195 -15.67 10.80 -3.77
CA ASN A 195 -14.23 10.90 -4.02
C ASN A 195 -13.63 9.65 -4.70
N LYS A 196 -14.46 8.87 -5.39
CA LYS A 196 -14.08 7.59 -5.99
C LYS A 196 -14.65 7.46 -7.40
N LEU A 197 -13.88 6.81 -8.26
CA LEU A 197 -14.20 6.52 -9.65
C LEU A 197 -14.14 5.01 -9.87
N TRP A 198 -15.17 4.44 -10.50
CA TRP A 198 -15.27 3.01 -10.77
C TRP A 198 -15.26 2.75 -12.27
N PHE A 199 -14.47 1.78 -12.70
CA PHE A 199 -14.62 1.12 -14.00
C PHE A 199 -15.09 -0.30 -13.76
N THR A 200 -16.15 -0.71 -14.46
CA THR A 200 -16.74 -2.04 -14.28
C THR A 200 -16.70 -2.78 -15.60
N GLY A 201 -16.02 -3.92 -15.60
CA GLY A 201 -15.98 -4.87 -16.69
C GLY A 201 -16.94 -6.02 -16.41
N THR A 202 -17.81 -6.35 -17.36
CA THR A 202 -18.64 -7.57 -17.32
C THR A 202 -18.08 -8.59 -18.31
N LYS A 203 -18.10 -9.87 -17.97
CA LYS A 203 -17.60 -10.94 -18.85
C LYS A 203 -18.35 -10.93 -20.19
N ARG A 204 -17.63 -11.24 -21.27
CA ARG A 204 -18.21 -11.42 -22.61
C ARG A 204 -19.07 -12.67 -22.70
#